data_AF-A0A3A8ZXA0-F1
#
_entry.id   AF-A0A3A8ZXA0-F1
#
_cell.length_a   1.000
_cell.length_b   1.000
_cell.length_c   1.000
_cell.angle_alpha   90.00
_cell.angle_beta   90.00
_cell.angle_gamma   90.00
#
_symmetry.space_group_name_H-M   'P 1'
#
loop_
_entity.id
_entity.type
_entity.pdbx_description
1 polymer ?
#
loop_
_entity_poly.entity_id
_entity_poly.type
_entity_poly.pdbx_seq_one_letter_code
_entity_poly.pdbx_strand_id
1 'polypeptide(L)'
;MKQKKKQYVIKEAYTDNYHVLQYIDGKLEGHNIVSYYELDGYIAALKNMGYIRAYYEREYHVKMLRAKEDYEFALADYEKAKESPLNLSDEEIERYRRITHSDDE
;
A
#
# COMPACT_ATOMS: atom_id res chain seq x y z
N MET A 1 -6.51 13.93 36.51
CA MET A 1 -6.07 12.65 35.91
C MET A 1 -5.50 12.95 34.52
N LYS A 2 -4.34 12.40 34.16
CA LYS A 2 -3.79 12.57 32.80
C LYS A 2 -4.65 11.75 31.85
N GLN A 3 -5.19 12.36 30.80
CA GLN A 3 -5.99 11.64 29.80
C GLN A 3 -5.08 10.62 29.09
N LYS A 4 -5.50 9.35 29.06
CA LYS A 4 -4.75 8.30 28.38
C LYS A 4 -4.76 8.55 26.87
N LYS A 5 -3.62 8.43 26.21
CA LYS A 5 -3.47 8.63 24.77
C LYS A 5 -3.89 7.36 24.03
N LYS A 6 -5.02 7.41 23.34
CA LYS A 6 -5.55 6.31 22.52
C LYS A 6 -5.08 6.44 21.09
N GLN A 7 -4.46 5.41 20.52
CA GLN A 7 -3.95 5.42 19.14
C GLN A 7 -4.33 4.15 18.40
N TYR A 8 -4.48 4.21 17.08
CA TYR A 8 -4.63 3.02 16.24
C TYR A 8 -3.65 3.02 15.08
N VAL A 9 -3.23 1.84 14.66
CA VAL A 9 -2.41 1.62 13.46
C VAL A 9 -3.15 0.67 12.52
N ILE A 10 -3.06 0.92 11.22
CA ILE A 10 -3.63 0.05 10.19
C ILE A 10 -2.47 -0.61 9.44
N LYS A 11 -2.53 -1.93 9.29
CA LYS A 11 -1.64 -2.73 8.46
C LYS A 11 -2.46 -3.55 7.46
N GLU A 12 -1.86 -3.91 6.34
CA GLU A 12 -2.40 -4.97 5.49
C GLU A 12 -2.24 -6.32 6.20
N ALA A 13 -3.28 -7.16 6.14
CA ALA A 13 -3.27 -8.49 6.74
C ALA A 13 -3.13 -9.58 5.66
N TYR A 14 -4.16 -9.71 4.84
CA TYR A 14 -4.32 -10.65 3.73
C TYR A 14 -5.06 -9.93 2.59
N THR A 15 -5.27 -10.59 1.44
CA THR A 15 -6.00 -10.02 0.29
C THR A 15 -7.27 -9.31 0.75
N ASP A 16 -7.36 -8.02 0.43
CA ASP A 16 -8.48 -7.10 0.74
C ASP A 16 -8.88 -6.99 2.22
N ASN A 17 -7.94 -7.26 3.14
CA ASN A 17 -8.16 -7.18 4.59
C ASN A 17 -7.10 -6.35 5.30
N TYR A 18 -7.53 -5.68 6.37
CA TYR A 18 -6.70 -4.80 7.17
C TYR A 18 -6.65 -5.23 8.64
N HIS A 19 -5.45 -5.28 9.20
CA HIS A 19 -5.21 -5.45 10.62
C HIS A 19 -5.18 -4.09 11.30
N VAL A 20 -6.18 -3.81 12.14
CA VAL A 20 -6.27 -2.58 12.91
C VAL A 20 -5.88 -2.85 14.35
N LEU A 21 -4.75 -2.28 14.77
CA LEU A 21 -4.15 -2.44 16.09
C LEU A 21 -4.47 -1.21 16.95
N GLN A 22 -4.89 -1.41 18.20
CA GLN A 22 -5.30 -0.36 19.13
C GLN A 22 -4.34 -0.27 20.32
N TYR A 23 -3.92 0.95 20.63
CA TYR A 23 -2.95 1.25 21.67
C TYR A 23 -3.50 2.25 22.69
N ILE A 24 -3.15 2.06 23.96
CA ILE A 24 -3.37 3.05 25.02
C ILE A 24 -2.04 3.31 25.73
N ASP A 25 -1.61 4.58 25.73
CA ASP A 25 -0.32 5.00 26.30
C ASP A 25 0.87 4.16 25.80
N GLY A 26 0.84 3.77 24.52
CA GLY A 26 1.89 2.99 23.85
C GLY A 26 1.82 1.47 24.06
N LYS A 27 0.85 0.96 24.83
CA LYS A 27 0.62 -0.49 25.02
C LYS A 27 -0.45 -0.99 24.08
N LEU A 28 -0.23 -2.15 23.45
CA LEU A 28 -1.23 -2.80 22.62
C LEU A 28 -2.34 -3.33 23.53
N GLU A 29 -3.56 -2.88 23.30
CA GLU A 29 -4.73 -3.26 24.11
C GLU A 29 -5.71 -4.15 23.33
N GLY A 30 -5.66 -4.12 22.00
CA GLY A 30 -6.53 -4.96 21.17
C GLY A 30 -6.24 -4.83 19.68
N HIS A 31 -6.80 -5.73 18.89
CA HIS A 31 -6.72 -5.68 17.45
C HIS A 31 -7.92 -6.36 16.79
N ASN A 32 -8.23 -5.96 15.56
CA ASN A 32 -9.22 -6.63 14.71
C ASN A 32 -8.70 -6.74 13.28
N ILE A 33 -9.17 -7.75 12.55
CA ILE A 33 -9.02 -7.84 11.11
C ILE A 33 -10.37 -7.43 10.51
N VAL A 34 -10.36 -6.46 9.61
CA VAL A 34 -11.56 -5.93 8.96
C VAL A 34 -11.39 -6.00 7.44
N SER A 35 -12.46 -6.29 6.74
CA SER A 35 -12.45 -6.25 5.28
C SER A 35 -12.28 -4.82 4.78
N TYR A 36 -11.86 -4.67 3.52
CA TYR A 36 -11.81 -3.37 2.84
C TYR A 36 -13.13 -2.59 2.95
N TYR A 37 -14.26 -3.27 2.74
CA TYR A 37 -15.59 -2.65 2.76
C TYR A 37 -16.03 -2.16 4.15
N GLU A 38 -15.47 -2.73 5.23
CA GLU A 38 -15.84 -2.40 6.60
C GLU A 38 -14.87 -1.42 7.28
N LEU A 39 -13.70 -1.21 6.69
CA LEU A 39 -12.60 -0.46 7.29
C LEU A 39 -13.00 0.97 7.67
N ASP A 40 -13.69 1.68 6.78
CA ASP A 40 -14.08 3.07 7.01
C ASP A 40 -15.06 3.23 8.18
N GLY A 41 -16.06 2.33 8.26
CA GLY A 41 -16.99 2.28 9.38
C GLY A 41 -16.29 1.99 10.70
N TYR A 42 -15.33 1.05 10.68
CA TYR A 42 -14.54 0.72 11.86
C TYR A 42 -13.64 1.90 12.32
N ILE A 43 -13.00 2.60 11.38
CA ILE A 43 -12.20 3.80 11.68
C ILE A 43 -13.07 4.92 12.26
N ALA A 44 -14.28 5.12 11.73
CA ALA A 44 -15.21 6.12 12.25
C ALA A 44 -15.57 5.84 13.71
N ALA A 45 -15.86 4.58 14.05
CA ALA A 45 -16.11 4.17 15.43
C ALA A 45 -14.90 4.44 16.35
N LEU A 46 -13.68 4.09 15.92
CA LEU A 46 -12.46 4.36 16.69
C LEU A 46 -12.24 5.86 16.95
N LYS A 47 -12.46 6.71 15.95
CA LYS A 47 -12.37 8.16 16.09
C LYS A 47 -13.38 8.69 17.12
N ASN A 48 -14.63 8.21 17.07
CA ASN A 48 -15.66 8.57 18.06
C ASN A 48 -15.31 8.12 19.48
N MET A 49 -14.55 7.03 19.64
CA MET A 49 -14.02 6.56 20.94
C MET A 49 -12.79 7.34 21.43
N GLY A 50 -12.33 8.33 20.66
CA GLY A 50 -11.20 9.19 20.98
C GLY A 50 -9.84 8.64 20.56
N TYR A 51 -9.80 7.62 19.69
CA TYR A 51 -8.54 7.15 19.12
C TYR A 51 -8.05 8.05 17.98
N ILE A 52 -6.74 8.26 17.92
CA ILE A 52 -6.08 8.96 16.80
C ILE A 52 -5.22 8.00 15.97
N ARG A 53 -5.07 8.27 14.67
CA ARG A 53 -4.23 7.43 13.81
C ARG A 53 -2.75 7.60 14.18
N ALA A 54 -2.02 6.50 14.17
CA ALA A 54 -0.57 6.42 14.36
C ALA A 54 0.06 5.56 13.26
N TYR A 55 1.39 5.63 13.17
CA TYR A 55 2.18 4.99 12.13
C TYR A 55 3.47 4.43 12.74
N TYR A 56 3.94 3.30 12.21
CA TYR A 56 5.26 2.76 12.53
C TYR A 56 6.31 3.43 11.64
N GLU A 57 6.92 4.51 12.12
CA GLU A 57 7.92 5.29 11.38
C GLU A 57 8.98 4.41 10.70
N ARG A 58 9.55 3.46 11.45
CA ARG A 58 10.58 2.53 10.93
C ARG A 58 10.08 1.69 9.75
N GLU A 59 8.83 1.22 9.80
CA GLU A 59 8.26 0.44 8.70
C GLU A 59 8.10 1.29 7.44
N TYR A 60 7.63 2.54 7.58
CA TYR A 60 7.51 3.47 6.46
C TYR A 60 8.87 3.89 5.90
N HIS A 61 9.88 4.06 6.75
CA HIS A 61 11.24 4.34 6.32
C HIS A 61 11.80 3.19 5.46
N VAL A 62 11.62 1.94 5.89
CA VAL A 62 12.03 0.76 5.11
C VAL A 62 11.27 0.67 3.78
N LYS A 63 9.95 0.91 3.79
CA LYS A 63 9.14 0.94 2.56
C LYS A 63 9.64 2.02 1.58
N MET A 64 9.97 3.20 2.08
CA MET A 64 10.53 4.30 1.26
C MET A 64 11.88 3.92 0.64
N LEU A 65 12.78 3.28 1.40
CA LEU A 65 14.07 2.84 0.88
C LEU A 65 13.91 1.80 -0.24
N ARG A 66 13.03 0.81 -0.07
CA ARG A 66 12.73 -0.19 -1.11
C ARG A 66 12.15 0.43 -2.37
N ALA A 67 11.16 1.33 -2.22
CA ALA A 67 10.57 2.02 -3.36
C ALA A 67 11.61 2.85 -4.13
N LYS A 68 12.60 3.40 -3.42
CA LYS A 68 13.72 4.10 -4.06
C LYS A 68 14.61 3.14 -4.86
N GLU A 69 14.96 1.99 -4.29
CA GLU A 69 15.72 0.94 -4.99
C GLU A 69 14.98 0.44 -6.23
N ASP A 70 13.70 0.10 -6.10
CA ASP A 70 12.85 -0.35 -7.22
C ASP A 70 12.77 0.71 -8.33
N TYR A 71 12.64 1.99 -7.96
CA TYR A 71 12.67 3.09 -8.91
C TYR A 71 14.02 3.19 -9.64
N GLU A 72 15.13 3.07 -8.93
CA GLU A 72 16.48 3.10 -9.52
C GLU A 72 16.69 1.93 -10.49
N PHE A 73 16.23 0.72 -10.15
CA PHE A 73 16.25 -0.43 -11.05
C PHE A 73 15.39 -0.22 -12.29
N ALA A 74 14.14 0.22 -12.12
CA ALA A 74 13.22 0.48 -13.23
C ALA A 74 13.76 1.57 -14.18
N LEU A 75 14.37 2.62 -13.62
CA LEU A 75 15.01 3.67 -14.41
C LEU A 75 16.20 3.14 -15.21
N ALA A 76 17.05 2.31 -14.60
CA ALA A 76 18.18 1.71 -15.30
C ALA A 76 17.74 0.81 -16.47
N ASP A 77 16.68 0.01 -16.27
CA ASP A 77 16.15 -0.83 -17.34
C ASP A 77 15.47 0.00 -18.45
N TYR A 78 14.80 1.10 -18.10
CA TYR A 78 14.25 2.03 -19.08
C TYR A 78 15.34 2.72 -19.92
N GLU A 79 16.45 3.15 -19.31
CA GLU A 79 17.57 3.74 -20.05
C GLU A 79 18.22 2.71 -21.00
N LYS A 80 18.41 1.45 -20.57
CA LYS A 80 18.85 0.38 -21.48
C LYS A 80 17.88 0.16 -22.64
N ALA A 81 16.57 0.20 -22.38
CA ALA A 81 15.54 0.05 -23.40
C ALA A 81 15.57 1.21 -24.42
N LYS A 82 15.95 2.43 -24.01
CA LYS A 82 16.14 3.56 -24.92
C LYS A 82 17.37 3.42 -25.81
N GLU A 83 18.44 2.81 -25.30
CA GLU A 83 19.66 2.54 -26.08
C GLU A 83 19.45 1.45 -27.13
N SER A 84 18.63 0.45 -26.82
CA SER A 84 18.35 -0.70 -27.70
C SER A 84 16.85 -0.99 -27.78
N PRO A 85 16.04 -0.09 -28.38
CA PRO A 85 14.61 -0.30 -28.46
C PRO A 85 14.29 -1.50 -29.34
N LEU A 86 13.24 -2.23 -28.96
CA LEU A 86 12.69 -3.28 -29.80
C LEU A 86 12.06 -2.65 -31.05
N ASN A 87 12.68 -2.86 -32.21
CA ASN A 87 12.17 -2.37 -33.49
C ASN A 87 11.11 -3.33 -34.02
N LEU A 88 9.83 -3.02 -33.79
CA LEU A 88 8.69 -3.78 -34.30
C LEU A 88 8.17 -3.17 -35.59
N SER A 89 7.66 -4.01 -36.50
CA SER A 89 6.82 -3.56 -37.61
C SER A 89 5.42 -3.17 -37.10
N ASP A 90 4.68 -2.39 -37.88
CA ASP A 90 3.30 -2.01 -37.54
C ASP A 90 2.39 -3.23 -37.31
N GLU A 91 2.59 -4.31 -38.08
CA GLU A 91 1.85 -5.57 -37.92
C GLU A 91 2.14 -6.24 -36.57
N GLU A 92 3.40 -6.27 -36.13
CA GLU A 92 3.79 -6.84 -34.83
C GLU A 92 3.40 -5.93 -33.66
N ILE A 93 3.39 -4.61 -33.83
CA ILE A 93 2.81 -3.67 -32.85
C ILE A 93 1.31 -3.97 -32.66
N GLU A 94 0.58 -4.15 -33.76
CA GLU A 94 -0.86 -4.44 -33.72
C GLU A 94 -1.17 -5.84 -33.18
N ARG A 95 -0.29 -6.82 -33.43
CA ARG A 95 -0.34 -8.13 -32.79
C ARG A 95 -0.08 -8.03 -31.28
N TYR A 96 0.92 -7.26 -30.85
CA TYR A 96 1.25 -7.05 -29.44
C TYR A 96 0.09 -6.40 -28.67
N ARG A 97 -0.57 -5.39 -29.26
CA ARG A 97 -1.77 -4.77 -28.66
C ARG A 97 -2.88 -5.79 -28.43
N ARG A 98 -3.18 -6.60 -29.44
CA ARG A 98 -4.23 -7.64 -29.35
C ARG A 98 -3.98 -8.70 -28.27
N ILE A 99 -2.73 -9.04 -27.97
CA ILE A 99 -2.40 -10.04 -26.93
C ILE A 99 -2.25 -9.44 -25.53
N THR A 100 -2.10 -8.11 -25.42
CA THR A 100 -1.91 -7.43 -24.13
C THR A 100 -3.12 -6.64 -23.64
N HIS A 101 -4.04 -6.29 -24.54
CA HIS A 101 -5.27 -5.55 -24.24
C HIS A 101 -6.52 -6.38 -24.53
N SER A 102 -6.48 -7.69 -24.29
CA SER A 102 -7.58 -8.60 -24.65
C SER A 102 -8.68 -8.78 -23.60
N ASP A 103 -8.80 -7.96 -22.54
CA ASP A 103 -9.87 -8.09 -21.54
C ASP A 103 -10.18 -6.78 -20.76
N ASP A 104 -10.10 -5.60 -21.39
CA ASP A 104 -10.53 -4.31 -20.78
C ASP A 104 -11.80 -3.71 -21.45
N GLU A 105 -12.69 -4.56 -21.98
CA GLU A 105 -14.07 -4.18 -22.36
C GLU A 105 -15.12 -5.15 -21.79
#